data_AF-A0AA39U2H9-F1
#
_entry.id   AF-A0AA39U2H9-F1
#
_cell.length_a   1.000
_cell.length_b   1.000
_cell.length_c   1.000
_cell.angle_alpha   90.00
_cell.angle_beta   90.00
_cell.angle_gamma   90.00
#
_symmetry.space_group_name_H-M   'P 1'
#
loop_
_entity.id
_entity.type
_entity.pdbx_description
1 polymer ?
#
loop_
_entity_poly.entity_id
_entity_poly.type
_entity_poly.pdbx_seq_one_letter_code
_entity_poly.pdbx_strand_id
1 'polypeptide(L)'
;MLNLTAIGAAHGESTIECWQLGPFTSASIPGIVGAQTLLLGDMASANYTVIPPRFDSEPHNAPAVQLVFFISGLIHVTLPNSTDEAWIHGGKYGLIIAADTAERSAHGHFTTYPGNEATVSLVVPLREGYRLKYRLLHGGACGWEDMEGL
;
A
#
# COMPACT_ATOMS: atom_id res chain seq x y z
N MET A 1 -10.88 1.58 -12.54
CA MET A 1 -9.58 2.05 -11.99
C MET A 1 -9.42 1.41 -10.64
N LEU A 2 -8.21 1.34 -10.10
CA LEU A 2 -7.95 0.81 -8.76
C LEU A 2 -7.57 1.97 -7.85
N ASN A 3 -8.34 2.23 -6.81
CA ASN A 3 -7.98 3.20 -5.79
C ASN A 3 -7.40 2.47 -4.58
N LEU A 4 -6.31 2.99 -4.01
CA LEU A 4 -5.65 2.41 -2.84
C LEU A 4 -4.97 3.49 -1.99
N THR A 5 -4.90 3.24 -0.68
CA THR A 5 -4.16 4.08 0.24
C THR A 5 -2.66 3.98 -0.06
N ALA A 6 -2.00 5.12 -0.07
CA ALA A 6 -0.59 5.26 -0.32
C ALA A 6 0.10 5.95 0.87
N ILE A 7 1.25 5.41 1.25
CA ILE A 7 2.22 6.12 2.09
C ILE A 7 3.18 6.81 1.13
N GLY A 8 2.87 8.05 0.79
CA GLY A 8 3.62 8.89 -0.12
C GLY A 8 4.72 9.69 0.57
N ALA A 9 5.32 10.63 -0.16
CA ALA A 9 6.22 11.59 0.45
C ALA A 9 6.16 12.93 -0.29
N ALA A 10 6.10 14.02 0.48
CA ALA A 10 6.11 15.38 -0.01
C ALA A 10 6.95 16.26 0.92
N HIS A 11 7.72 17.19 0.35
CA HIS A 11 8.53 18.14 1.12
C HIS A 11 9.51 17.50 2.12
N GLY A 12 10.00 16.29 1.85
CA GLY A 12 10.95 15.59 2.73
C GLY A 12 10.29 14.81 3.88
N GLU A 13 8.95 14.74 3.93
CA GLU A 13 8.20 14.03 4.97
C GLU A 13 7.23 13.02 4.32
N SER A 14 6.90 11.95 5.04
CA SER A 14 5.90 10.98 4.60
C SER A 14 4.51 11.61 4.59
N THR A 15 3.66 11.15 3.67
CA THR A 15 2.26 11.57 3.53
C THR A 15 1.35 10.35 3.50
N ILE A 16 0.10 10.52 3.93
CA ILE A 16 -0.96 9.54 3.66
C ILE A 16 -1.82 10.13 2.55
N GLU A 17 -2.03 9.35 1.50
CA GLU A 17 -2.67 9.80 0.26
C GLU A 17 -3.60 8.71 -0.29
N CYS A 18 -4.57 9.11 -1.13
CA CYS A 18 -5.39 8.19 -1.91
C CYS A 18 -4.97 8.25 -3.38
N TRP A 19 -4.47 7.13 -3.91
CA TRP A 19 -3.96 7.04 -5.27
C TRP A 19 -4.90 6.23 -6.16
N GLN A 20 -5.03 6.65 -7.42
CA GLN A 20 -5.72 5.91 -8.46
C GLN A 20 -4.73 5.35 -9.49
N LEU A 21 -4.81 4.04 -9.71
CA LEU A 21 -4.04 3.28 -10.69
C LEU A 21 -4.97 2.78 -11.81
N GLY A 22 -4.41 2.58 -13.01
CA GLY A 22 -5.14 2.03 -14.15
C GLY A 22 -4.76 2.63 -15.49
N PRO A 23 -5.55 2.35 -16.54
CA PRO A 23 -6.83 1.62 -16.51
C PRO A 23 -6.69 0.09 -16.39
N PHE A 24 -7.78 -0.55 -15.96
CA PHE A 24 -7.95 -1.99 -16.14
C PHE A 24 -8.15 -2.29 -17.63
N THR A 25 -7.72 -3.47 -18.05
CA THR A 25 -7.88 -4.00 -19.41
C THR A 25 -8.55 -5.37 -19.37
N SER A 26 -9.22 -5.76 -20.45
CA SER A 26 -9.85 -7.08 -20.52
C SER A 26 -8.79 -8.17 -20.73
N ALA A 27 -8.81 -9.20 -19.89
CA ALA A 27 -7.86 -10.30 -19.96
C ALA A 27 -8.19 -11.26 -21.12
N SER A 28 -7.16 -11.69 -21.83
CA SER A 28 -7.23 -12.69 -22.90
C SER A 28 -6.58 -14.04 -22.51
N ILE A 29 -6.08 -14.14 -21.28
CA ILE A 29 -5.37 -15.32 -20.78
C ILE A 29 -6.38 -16.42 -20.41
N PRO A 30 -6.18 -17.68 -20.83
CA PRO A 30 -7.03 -18.79 -20.44
C PRO A 30 -7.24 -18.86 -18.91
N GLY A 31 -8.47 -19.12 -18.48
CA GLY A 31 -8.86 -19.17 -17.06
C GLY A 31 -9.50 -17.88 -16.53
N ILE A 32 -9.25 -16.73 -17.15
CA ILE A 32 -9.83 -15.42 -16.77
C ILE A 32 -10.26 -14.57 -17.97
N VAL A 33 -10.56 -15.20 -19.12
CA VAL A 33 -10.95 -14.47 -20.34
C VAL A 33 -12.16 -13.56 -20.07
N GLY A 34 -12.04 -12.28 -20.45
CA GLY A 34 -13.07 -11.27 -20.24
C GLY A 34 -13.01 -10.56 -18.88
N ALA A 35 -12.24 -11.07 -17.91
CA ALA A 35 -12.07 -10.41 -16.62
C ALA A 35 -11.27 -9.10 -16.74
N GLN A 36 -11.45 -8.20 -15.79
CA GLN A 36 -10.69 -6.95 -15.70
C GLN A 36 -9.35 -7.22 -15.01
N THR A 37 -8.23 -6.88 -15.66
CA THR A 37 -6.87 -7.03 -15.13
C THR A 37 -6.11 -5.72 -15.17
N LEU A 38 -5.28 -5.50 -14.14
CA LEU A 38 -4.38 -4.35 -14.04
C LEU A 38 -2.95 -4.88 -13.82
N LEU A 39 -2.04 -4.52 -14.73
CA LEU A 39 -0.62 -4.72 -14.52
C LEU A 39 -0.11 -3.71 -13.49
N LEU A 40 0.29 -4.19 -12.31
CA LEU A 40 0.84 -3.36 -11.24
C LEU A 40 2.33 -3.04 -11.44
N GLY A 41 2.99 -3.65 -12.43
CA GLY A 41 4.35 -3.34 -12.84
C GLY A 41 5.35 -4.49 -12.72
N ASP A 42 6.62 -4.15 -12.93
CA ASP A 42 7.74 -5.08 -12.78
C ASP A 42 8.14 -5.19 -11.30
N MET A 43 8.13 -6.42 -10.78
CA MET A 43 8.43 -6.71 -9.38
C MET A 43 9.83 -7.32 -9.23
N ALA A 44 10.49 -7.04 -8.11
CA ALA A 44 11.80 -7.61 -7.79
C ALA A 44 11.69 -8.97 -7.10
N SER A 45 10.84 -9.06 -6.08
CA SER A 45 10.60 -10.25 -5.26
C SER A 45 9.20 -10.18 -4.65
N ALA A 46 8.78 -11.25 -4.00
CA ALA A 46 7.54 -11.30 -3.23
C ALA A 46 7.80 -12.03 -1.92
N ASN A 47 7.52 -11.38 -0.80
CA ASN A 47 7.69 -11.95 0.53
C ASN A 47 6.34 -12.17 1.18
N TYR A 48 6.09 -13.39 1.63
CA TYR A 48 4.95 -13.73 2.47
C TYR A 48 5.36 -13.57 3.93
N THR A 49 4.75 -12.63 4.63
CA THR A 49 5.18 -12.22 5.97
C THR A 49 4.06 -12.45 6.97
N VAL A 50 4.39 -13.11 8.08
CA VAL A 50 3.50 -13.29 9.23
C VAL A 50 4.03 -12.42 10.36
N ILE A 51 3.28 -11.37 10.68
CA ILE A 51 3.63 -10.38 11.70
C ILE A 51 2.92 -10.76 13.01
N PRO A 52 3.64 -10.84 14.14
CA PRO A 52 3.05 -11.18 15.42
C PRO A 52 1.87 -10.26 15.81
N PRO A 53 0.93 -10.74 16.64
CA PRO A 53 -0.10 -9.87 17.22
C PRO A 53 0.53 -8.80 18.13
N ARG A 54 -0.11 -7.64 18.25
CA ARG A 54 0.36 -6.51 19.07
C ARG A 54 1.80 -6.10 18.74
N PHE A 55 2.15 -6.10 17.47
CA PHE A 55 3.46 -5.67 17.01
C PHE A 55 3.45 -4.17 16.67
N ASP A 56 4.54 -3.49 16.95
CA ASP A 56 4.76 -2.10 16.57
C ASP A 56 6.07 -2.01 15.79
N SER A 57 6.03 -1.44 14.59
CA SER A 57 7.25 -1.08 13.89
C SER A 57 7.76 0.23 14.47
N GLU A 58 8.99 0.25 14.97
CA GLU A 58 9.75 1.50 15.10
C GLU A 58 9.65 2.34 13.80
N PRO A 59 9.78 3.67 13.88
CA PRO A 59 9.61 4.53 12.71
C PRO A 59 10.59 4.13 11.61
N HIS A 60 10.07 3.96 10.39
CA HIS A 60 10.85 3.46 9.28
C HIS A 60 10.32 3.97 7.94
N ASN A 61 11.22 4.02 6.96
CA ASN A 61 10.86 4.23 5.56
C ASN A 61 10.61 2.90 4.85
N ALA A 62 9.86 2.93 3.75
CA ALA A 62 9.87 1.81 2.82
C ALA A 62 11.30 1.60 2.24
N PRO A 63 11.88 0.38 2.28
CA PRO A 63 13.22 0.12 1.75
C PRO A 63 13.29 0.26 0.22
N ALA A 64 12.15 0.13 -0.45
CA ALA A 64 11.93 0.46 -1.85
C ALA A 64 10.44 0.79 -2.00
N VAL A 65 10.05 1.42 -3.12
CA VAL A 65 8.63 1.53 -3.45
C VAL A 65 8.05 0.12 -3.56
N GLN A 66 7.05 -0.20 -2.75
CA GLN A 66 6.55 -1.56 -2.61
C GLN A 66 5.03 -1.58 -2.46
N LEU A 67 4.40 -2.54 -3.14
CA LEU A 67 3.02 -2.89 -2.88
C LEU A 67 2.98 -3.78 -1.64
N VAL A 68 2.07 -3.49 -0.73
CA VAL A 68 1.83 -4.33 0.45
C VAL A 68 0.38 -4.76 0.41
N PHE A 69 0.14 -6.05 0.22
CA PHE A 69 -1.20 -6.61 0.31
C PHE A 69 -1.37 -7.26 1.68
N PHE A 70 -2.09 -6.60 2.58
CA PHE A 70 -2.53 -7.21 3.83
C PHE A 70 -3.62 -8.22 3.53
N ILE A 71 -3.27 -9.50 3.65
CA ILE A 71 -4.16 -10.64 3.40
C ILE A 71 -5.16 -10.78 4.56
N SER A 72 -4.70 -10.57 5.79
CA SER A 72 -5.52 -10.61 7.01
C SER A 72 -4.94 -9.70 8.08
N GLY A 73 -5.76 -9.35 9.08
CA GLY A 73 -5.35 -8.52 10.22
C GLY A 73 -5.89 -7.10 10.15
N LEU A 74 -5.42 -6.26 11.07
CA LEU A 74 -5.72 -4.83 11.15
C LEU A 74 -4.40 -4.09 11.35
N ILE A 75 -4.21 -3.04 10.56
CA ILE A 75 -2.99 -2.25 10.52
C ILE A 75 -3.38 -0.79 10.73
N HIS A 76 -2.59 -0.09 11.52
CA HIS A 76 -2.74 1.34 11.75
C HIS A 76 -1.44 2.06 11.45
N VAL A 77 -1.50 2.95 10.47
CA VAL A 77 -0.36 3.75 10.00
C VAL A 77 -0.52 5.17 10.50
N THR A 78 0.55 5.72 11.08
CA THR A 78 0.64 7.11 11.53
C THR A 78 1.95 7.74 11.08
N LEU A 79 2.00 9.08 11.10
CA LEU A 79 3.14 9.85 10.64
C LEU A 79 3.78 10.65 11.80
N PRO A 80 5.12 10.80 11.84
CA PRO A 80 5.80 11.55 12.91
C PRO A 80 5.37 13.02 13.04
N ASN A 81 5.09 13.68 11.91
CA ASN A 81 4.87 15.13 11.83
C ASN A 81 3.50 15.50 11.25
N SER A 82 2.53 14.58 11.24
CA SER A 82 1.16 14.81 10.75
C SER A 82 0.15 14.12 11.66
N THR A 83 -1.08 14.64 11.68
CA THR A 83 -2.21 13.98 12.34
C THR A 83 -2.96 13.02 11.41
N ASP A 84 -2.56 12.93 10.13
CA ASP A 84 -3.13 11.97 9.21
C ASP A 84 -2.81 10.54 9.66
N GLU A 85 -3.82 9.67 9.56
CA GLU A 85 -3.70 8.26 9.89
C GLU A 85 -4.45 7.41 8.86
N ALA A 86 -4.08 6.13 8.79
CA ALA A 86 -4.78 5.15 7.97
C ALA A 86 -5.02 3.86 8.76
N TRP A 87 -6.27 3.39 8.76
CA TRP A 87 -6.63 2.07 9.27
C TRP A 87 -6.92 1.15 8.09
N ILE A 88 -6.15 0.08 7.98
CA ILE A 88 -6.24 -0.88 6.88
C ILE A 88 -6.64 -2.25 7.43
N HIS A 89 -7.80 -2.72 7.03
CA HIS A 89 -8.21 -4.10 7.25
C HIS A 89 -7.66 -4.98 6.13
N GLY A 90 -7.06 -6.10 6.50
CA GLY A 90 -6.66 -7.11 5.53
C GLY A 90 -7.87 -7.69 4.78
N GLY A 91 -7.62 -8.25 3.60
CA GLY A 91 -8.65 -8.82 2.73
C GLY A 91 -8.89 -7.94 1.50
N LYS A 92 -10.14 -7.85 1.03
CA LYS A 92 -10.48 -7.24 -0.28
C LYS A 92 -9.86 -5.86 -0.53
N TYR A 93 -9.77 -5.03 0.50
CA TYR A 93 -9.26 -3.65 0.43
C TYR A 93 -7.90 -3.47 1.13
N GLY A 94 -7.20 -4.57 1.44
CA GLY A 94 -5.94 -4.54 2.18
C GLY A 94 -4.72 -4.19 1.34
N LEU A 95 -4.89 -3.83 0.06
CA LEU A 95 -3.78 -3.46 -0.83
C LEU A 95 -3.44 -1.98 -0.63
N ILE A 96 -2.18 -1.71 -0.29
CA ILE A 96 -1.61 -0.37 -0.22
C ILE A 96 -0.32 -0.28 -1.02
N ILE A 97 0.21 0.93 -1.16
CA ILE A 97 1.57 1.17 -1.62
C ILE A 97 2.35 1.99 -0.60
N ALA A 98 3.56 1.55 -0.27
CA ALA A 98 4.51 2.34 0.50
C ALA A 98 5.58 2.87 -0.47
N ALA A 99 5.59 4.19 -0.63
CA ALA A 99 6.46 4.91 -1.56
C ALA A 99 7.35 5.96 -0.86
N ASP A 100 7.27 6.04 0.46
CA ASP A 100 8.02 6.95 1.33
C ASP A 100 9.43 6.45 1.63
N THR A 101 10.19 6.18 0.57
CA THR A 101 11.59 5.75 0.68
C THR A 101 12.45 6.80 1.39
N ALA A 102 13.56 6.37 1.99
CA ALA A 102 14.48 7.26 2.71
C ALA A 102 15.04 8.42 1.86
N GLU A 103 15.06 8.29 0.52
CA GLU A 103 15.42 9.37 -0.40
C GLU A 103 14.39 10.51 -0.47
N ARG A 104 13.15 10.25 -0.01
CA ARG A 104 12.00 11.15 -0.15
C ARG A 104 11.40 11.61 1.17
N SER A 105 11.53 10.80 2.22
CA SER A 105 11.04 11.12 3.56
C SER A 105 12.15 10.90 4.59
N ALA A 106 12.42 11.91 5.40
CA ALA A 106 13.47 11.87 6.42
C ALA A 106 13.12 10.96 7.60
N HIS A 107 11.84 10.84 7.94
CA HIS A 107 11.39 10.16 9.16
C HIS A 107 10.56 8.89 8.88
N GLY A 108 10.01 8.74 7.68
CA GLY A 108 9.15 7.60 7.34
C GLY A 108 7.80 7.63 8.05
N HIS A 109 7.29 6.45 8.39
CA HIS A 109 6.01 6.25 9.06
C HIS A 109 6.13 5.21 10.19
N PHE A 110 5.08 5.15 11.02
CA PHE A 110 4.88 4.06 11.98
C PHE A 110 3.79 3.13 11.46
N THR A 111 3.93 1.84 11.72
CA THR A 111 2.93 0.83 11.44
C THR A 111 2.72 -0.03 12.68
N THR A 112 1.52 0.05 13.27
CA THR A 112 1.13 -0.81 14.37
C THR A 112 0.17 -1.91 13.89
N TYR A 113 0.27 -3.06 14.53
CA TYR A 113 -0.53 -4.25 14.27
C TYR A 113 -1.32 -4.59 15.54
N PRO A 114 -2.40 -3.83 15.85
CA PRO A 114 -3.05 -3.86 17.16
C PRO A 114 -3.86 -5.14 17.43
N GLY A 115 -4.06 -5.98 16.42
CA GLY A 115 -4.85 -7.21 16.51
C GLY A 115 -4.31 -8.21 17.53
N ASN A 116 -5.23 -9.04 18.05
CA ASN A 116 -4.91 -10.19 18.91
C ASN A 116 -4.38 -11.40 18.14
N GLU A 117 -4.53 -11.40 16.82
CA GLU A 117 -4.06 -12.43 15.91
C GLU A 117 -2.96 -11.87 15.01
N ALA A 118 -2.19 -12.77 14.40
CA ALA A 118 -1.13 -12.37 13.48
C ALA A 118 -1.71 -11.65 12.25
N THR A 119 -1.02 -10.60 11.81
CA THR A 119 -1.29 -9.96 10.51
C THR A 119 -0.48 -10.68 9.45
N VAL A 120 -1.11 -10.97 8.31
CA VAL A 120 -0.44 -11.62 7.18
C VAL A 120 -0.38 -10.64 6.02
N SER A 121 0.80 -10.47 5.44
CA SER A 121 1.00 -9.61 4.28
C SER A 121 1.80 -10.29 3.18
N LEU A 122 1.54 -9.85 1.94
CA LEU A 122 2.42 -10.06 0.81
C LEU A 122 3.10 -8.73 0.49
N VAL A 123 4.41 -8.67 0.65
CA VAL A 123 5.22 -7.47 0.36
C VAL A 123 5.94 -7.67 -0.97
N VAL A 124 5.69 -6.76 -1.91
CA VAL A 124 6.15 -6.87 -3.30
C VAL A 124 6.86 -5.56 -3.70
N PRO A 125 8.19 -5.49 -3.56
CA PRO A 125 8.97 -4.36 -4.03
C PRO A 125 8.94 -4.23 -5.55
N LEU A 126 8.76 -3.01 -6.04
CA LEU A 126 8.94 -2.70 -7.45
C LEU A 126 10.42 -2.88 -7.81
N ARG A 127 10.69 -3.32 -9.05
CA ARG A 127 12.05 -3.39 -9.57
C ARG A 127 12.69 -2.01 -9.56
N GLU A 128 13.98 -1.95 -9.25
CA GLU A 128 14.75 -0.70 -9.27
C GLU A 128 14.56 0.06 -10.59
N GLY A 129 14.36 1.37 -10.50
CA GLY A 129 14.10 2.24 -11.65
C GLY A 129 12.67 2.18 -12.21
N TYR A 130 11.86 1.18 -11.82
CA TYR A 130 10.45 1.16 -12.20
C TYR A 130 9.67 2.25 -11.46
N ARG A 131 8.82 2.97 -12.20
CA ARG A 131 7.96 4.02 -11.66
C ARG A 131 6.51 3.65 -11.93
N LEU A 132 5.78 3.36 -10.85
CA LEU A 132 4.35 3.14 -10.94
C LEU A 132 3.65 4.44 -11.36
N LYS A 133 2.82 4.36 -12.40
CA LYS A 133 1.98 5.48 -12.81
C LYS A 133 0.72 5.49 -11.95
N TYR A 134 0.45 6.63 -11.34
CA TYR A 134 -0.74 6.86 -10.53
C TYR A 134 -1.24 8.30 -10.73
N ARG A 135 -2.48 8.54 -10.33
CA ARG A 135 -3.03 9.89 -10.12
C ARG A 135 -3.34 10.06 -8.64
N LEU A 136 -2.84 11.13 -8.03
CA LEU A 136 -3.28 11.53 -6.70
C LEU A 136 -4.75 11.96 -6.77
N LEU A 137 -5.63 11.31 -6.01
CA LEU A 137 -7.03 11.71 -5.89
C LEU A 137 -7.21 12.80 -4.84
N HIS A 138 -6.66 12.58 -3.65
CA HIS A 138 -6.64 13.53 -2.54
C HIS A 138 -5.61 13.10 -1.49
N GLY A 139 -5.32 14.00 -0.53
CA GLY A 139 -4.60 13.65 0.70
C GLY A 139 -5.51 12.89 1.69
N GLY A 140 -4.90 12.19 2.63
CA GLY A 140 -5.58 11.25 3.53
C GLY A 140 -5.77 9.87 2.90
N ALA A 141 -6.11 8.88 3.74
CA ALA A 141 -6.34 7.51 3.30
C ALA A 141 -7.53 7.42 2.34
N CYS A 142 -7.56 6.42 1.46
CA CYS A 142 -8.76 6.15 0.68
C CYS A 142 -9.89 5.70 1.62
N GLY A 143 -11.05 6.34 1.49
CA GLY A 143 -12.27 5.92 2.15
C GLY A 143 -12.90 4.72 1.47
N TRP A 144 -13.95 4.18 2.10
CA TRP A 144 -14.76 3.11 1.52
C TRP A 144 -15.30 3.51 0.14
N GLU A 145 -15.89 4.71 0.02
CA GLU A 145 -16.45 5.24 -1.23
C GLU A 145 -15.40 5.35 -2.35
N ASP A 146 -14.13 5.63 -2.01
CA ASP A 146 -13.05 5.66 -2.99
C ASP A 146 -12.70 4.26 -3.51
N MET A 147 -12.85 3.24 -2.67
CA MET A 147 -12.48 1.85 -2.99
C MET A 147 -13.65 1.01 -3.50
N GLU A 148 -14.89 1.53 -3.46
CA GLU A 148 -16.06 0.89 -4.05
C GLU A 148 -15.85 0.68 -5.56
N GLY A 149 -15.90 -0.57 -6.01
CA GLY A 149 -15.72 -0.95 -7.43
C GLY A 149 -14.61 -1.96 -7.70
N LEU A 150 -13.87 -2.37 -6.67
CA LEU A 150 -13.13 -3.64 -6.64
C LEU A 150 -14.08 -4.84 -6.46
#